data_AF-X1FPV2-F1
#
_entry.id   AF-X1FPV2-F1
#
_cell.length_a   1.000
_cell.length_b   1.000
_cell.length_c   1.000
_cell.angle_alpha   90.00
_cell.angle_beta   90.00
_cell.angle_gamma   90.00
#
_symmetry.space_group_name_H-M   'P 1'
#
loop_
_entity.id
_entity.type
_entity.pdbx_description
1 polymer ?
#
loop_
_entity_poly.entity_id
_entity_poly.type
_entity_poly.pdbx_seq_one_letter_code
_entity_poly.pdbx_strand_id
1 'polypeptide(L)'
;MKRGNGLPNGSIIIETNSINNEIIIPGYNILLLVGIGSISFLNFFVIFLCIFDFWNIVANYIALDLPRWLNWIGIVGIWTQDCWGGFVIGYNVNYTPAYKPMKKEYILATGGPYKLVRRPMYISKAFLVIFFFLATGILFTLIGILTWL
;
A
#
# COMPACT_ATOMS: atom_id res chain seq x y z
N MET A 1 16.85 -14.86 6.16
CA MET A 1 16.31 -16.04 5.44
C MET A 1 17.02 -16.19 4.11
N LYS A 2 17.77 -17.29 3.91
CA LYS A 2 18.31 -17.66 2.60
C LYS A 2 17.11 -18.00 1.70
N ARG A 3 16.81 -17.16 0.70
CA ARG A 3 15.79 -17.46 -0.33
C ARG A 3 16.31 -18.66 -1.13
N GLY A 4 15.73 -19.84 -0.88
CA GLY A 4 15.97 -21.03 -1.70
C GLY A 4 15.41 -20.85 -3.10
N ASN A 5 15.88 -21.68 -4.04
CA ASN A 5 15.56 -21.67 -5.48
C ASN A 5 14.06 -21.87 -5.83
N GLY A 6 13.15 -21.83 -4.86
CA GLY A 6 11.71 -21.91 -5.07
C GLY A 6 11.14 -20.55 -5.44
N LEU A 7 11.11 -20.24 -6.74
CA LEU A 7 10.32 -19.11 -7.21
C LEU A 7 8.82 -19.43 -7.09
N PRO A 8 7.97 -18.45 -6.75
CA PRO A 8 6.53 -18.67 -6.66
C PRO A 8 5.96 -19.07 -8.04
N ASN A 9 4.96 -19.96 -8.04
CA ASN A 9 4.35 -20.49 -9.25
C ASN A 9 3.93 -19.37 -10.22
N GLY A 10 4.41 -19.43 -11.48
CA GLY A 10 4.14 -18.42 -12.50
C GLY A 10 5.13 -17.24 -12.51
N SER A 11 6.29 -17.37 -11.88
CA SER A 11 7.41 -16.43 -12.09
C SER A 11 8.14 -16.72 -13.41
N ILE A 12 8.50 -15.68 -14.16
CA ILE A 12 9.34 -15.78 -15.35
C ILE A 12 10.63 -15.00 -15.09
N ILE A 13 11.78 -15.66 -15.20
CA ILE A 13 13.09 -14.98 -15.12
C ILE A 13 13.30 -14.27 -16.45
N ILE A 14 13.46 -12.95 -16.40
CA ILE A 14 13.88 -12.19 -17.58
C ILE A 14 15.40 -12.13 -17.51
N GLU A 15 16.09 -12.93 -18.33
CA GLU A 15 17.53 -12.82 -18.51
C GLU A 15 17.84 -11.47 -19.16
N THR A 16 18.26 -10.51 -18.33
CA THR A 16 18.75 -9.22 -18.83
C THR A 16 20.16 -9.43 -19.40
N ASN A 17 20.24 -9.80 -20.68
CA ASN A 17 21.50 -9.78 -21.42
C ASN A 17 22.03 -8.34 -21.49
N SER A 18 23.16 -8.10 -20.81
CA SER A 18 24.21 -7.15 -21.20
C SER A 18 23.81 -5.75 -21.69
N ILE A 19 22.99 -5.01 -20.94
CA ILE A 19 22.90 -3.55 -21.15
C ILE A 19 23.27 -2.87 -19.83
N ASN A 20 24.55 -2.49 -19.74
CA ASN A 20 25.21 -1.60 -18.79
C ASN A 20 24.92 -1.81 -17.29
N ASN A 21 25.99 -2.05 -16.54
CA ASN A 21 26.06 -2.24 -15.08
C ASN A 21 25.67 -0.99 -14.26
N GLU A 22 24.62 -0.28 -14.62
CA GLU A 22 24.10 0.81 -13.81
C GLU A 22 23.11 0.25 -12.80
N ILE A 23 23.37 0.52 -11.53
CA ILE A 23 22.37 0.36 -10.47
C ILE A 23 21.18 1.21 -10.91
N ILE A 24 20.09 0.57 -11.32
CA ILE A 24 18.84 1.26 -11.61
C ILE A 24 18.33 1.76 -10.25
N ILE A 25 18.71 2.99 -9.89
CA ILE A 25 18.11 3.70 -8.77
C ILE A 25 16.67 3.96 -9.23
N PRO A 26 15.68 3.33 -8.59
CA PRO A 26 14.30 3.55 -8.96
C PRO A 26 14.00 5.04 -8.83
N GLY A 27 13.56 5.63 -9.95
CA GLY A 27 13.45 7.09 -10.10
C GLY A 27 12.67 7.73 -8.95
N TYR A 28 13.20 8.87 -8.50
CA TYR A 28 12.58 9.74 -7.51
C TYR A 28 11.13 10.06 -7.92
N ASN A 29 10.17 9.41 -7.28
CA ASN A 29 8.76 9.57 -7.62
C ASN A 29 8.13 10.56 -6.63
N ILE A 30 8.00 11.82 -7.07
CA ILE A 30 7.38 12.92 -6.31
C ILE A 30 6.00 12.50 -5.77
N LEU A 31 5.24 11.71 -6.55
CA LEU A 31 3.91 11.24 -6.15
C LEU A 31 3.97 10.33 -4.92
N LEU A 32 5.00 9.49 -4.82
CA LEU A 32 5.21 8.59 -3.68
C LEU A 32 5.74 9.37 -2.46
N LEU A 33 6.54 10.42 -2.66
CA LEU A 33 6.94 11.33 -1.60
C LEU A 33 5.74 12.09 -1.03
N VAL A 34 4.83 12.56 -1.90
CA VAL A 34 3.55 13.18 -1.50
C VAL A 34 2.68 12.16 -0.75
N GLY A 35 2.62 10.90 -1.21
CA GLY A 35 1.91 9.83 -0.51
C GLY A 35 2.47 9.56 0.90
N ILE A 36 3.79 9.39 1.03
CA ILE A 36 4.43 9.17 2.35
C ILE A 36 4.29 10.41 3.25
N GLY A 37 4.47 11.60 2.69
CA GLY A 37 4.36 12.87 3.40
C GLY A 37 2.95 13.13 3.91
N SER A 38 1.92 12.87 3.09
CA SER A 38 0.52 13.03 3.48
C SER A 38 0.10 12.05 4.57
N ILE A 39 0.51 10.77 4.49
CA ILE A 39 0.26 9.78 5.56
C ILE A 39 0.96 10.18 6.85
N SER A 40 2.21 10.64 6.77
CA SER A 40 2.98 11.07 7.94
C SER A 40 2.34 12.30 8.60
N PHE A 41 1.92 13.29 7.80
CA PHE A 41 1.19 14.46 8.27
C PHE A 41 -0.12 14.07 8.97
N LEU A 42 -0.90 13.16 8.38
CA LEU A 42 -2.15 12.69 8.95
C LEU A 42 -1.93 11.97 10.30
N ASN A 43 -0.85 11.20 10.44
CA ASN A 43 -0.47 10.60 11.72
C ASN A 43 -0.11 11.64 12.78
N PHE A 44 0.71 12.65 12.45
CA PHE A 44 1.03 13.73 13.38
C PHE A 44 -0.22 14.51 13.79
N PHE A 45 -1.11 14.77 12.84
CA PHE A 45 -2.39 15.42 13.08
C PHE A 45 -3.27 14.61 14.04
N VAL A 46 -3.41 13.30 13.82
CA VAL A 46 -4.15 12.39 14.70
C VAL A 46 -3.54 12.36 16.11
N ILE A 47 -2.22 12.24 16.23
CA ILE A 47 -1.51 12.27 17.52
C ILE A 47 -1.77 13.59 18.25
N PHE A 48 -1.69 14.71 17.54
CA PHE A 48 -1.99 16.03 18.08
C PHE A 48 -3.43 16.10 18.60
N LEU A 49 -4.42 15.64 17.83
CA LEU A 49 -5.83 15.60 18.27
C LEU A 49 -6.02 14.72 19.52
N CYS A 50 -5.30 13.61 19.64
CA CYS A 50 -5.32 12.74 20.81
C CYS A 50 -4.71 13.41 22.05
N ILE A 51 -3.59 14.13 21.92
CA ILE A 51 -2.91 14.80 23.05
C ILE A 51 -3.80 15.87 23.68
N PHE A 52 -4.54 16.60 22.85
CA PHE A 52 -5.37 17.74 23.30
C PHE A 52 -6.85 17.40 23.42
N ASP A 53 -7.24 16.13 23.23
CA ASP A 53 -8.63 15.64 23.24
C ASP A 53 -9.61 16.49 22.38
N PHE A 54 -9.13 16.98 21.24
CA PHE A 54 -9.95 17.81 20.34
C PHE A 54 -10.94 16.99 19.50
N TRP A 55 -10.98 15.67 19.68
CA TRP A 55 -11.86 14.77 18.94
C TRP A 55 -13.33 15.18 19.03
N ASN A 56 -13.79 15.61 20.20
CA ASN A 56 -15.18 16.04 20.42
C ASN A 56 -15.58 17.24 19.55
N ILE A 57 -14.63 18.09 19.16
CA ILE A 57 -14.88 19.24 18.29
C ILE A 57 -14.66 18.85 16.84
N VAL A 58 -13.52 18.24 16.55
CA VAL A 58 -13.07 18.00 15.17
C VAL A 58 -13.89 16.93 14.48
N ALA A 59 -14.27 15.85 15.17
CA ALA A 59 -15.04 14.76 14.59
C ALA A 59 -16.35 15.25 13.95
N ASN A 60 -17.02 16.24 14.54
CA ASN A 60 -18.27 16.79 14.00
C ASN A 60 -18.11 17.49 12.64
N TYR A 61 -16.89 17.93 12.28
CA TYR A 61 -16.63 18.63 11.02
C TYR A 61 -15.99 17.73 9.96
N ILE A 62 -15.24 16.71 10.37
CA ILE A 62 -14.43 15.89 9.44
C ILE A 62 -14.93 14.46 9.28
N ALA A 63 -15.74 13.96 10.23
CA ALA A 63 -16.27 12.62 10.21
C ALA A 63 -17.76 12.64 9.84
N LEU A 64 -18.14 11.69 8.99
CA LEU A 64 -19.54 11.36 8.75
C LEU A 64 -19.97 10.29 9.76
N ASP A 65 -21.14 10.48 10.34
CA ASP A 65 -21.73 9.50 11.24
C ASP A 65 -22.29 8.33 10.40
N LEU A 66 -21.44 7.31 10.22
CA LEU A 66 -21.77 6.14 9.43
C LEU A 66 -22.55 5.12 10.28
N PRO A 67 -23.53 4.40 9.67
CA PRO A 67 -24.15 3.24 10.29
C PRO A 67 -23.10 2.25 10.82
N ARG A 68 -23.27 1.77 12.05
CA ARG A 68 -22.29 0.90 12.74
C ARG A 68 -21.88 -0.35 11.92
N TRP A 69 -22.76 -0.87 11.07
CA TRP A 69 -22.45 -2.02 10.23
C TRP A 69 -21.40 -1.71 9.16
N LEU A 70 -21.34 -0.48 8.64
CA LEU A 70 -20.30 -0.04 7.71
C LEU A 70 -18.93 0.03 8.40
N ASN A 71 -18.89 0.44 9.68
CA ASN A 71 -17.66 0.47 10.45
C ASN A 71 -17.05 -0.93 10.58
N TRP A 72 -17.88 -1.94 10.83
CA TRP A 72 -17.43 -3.34 10.88
C TRP A 72 -16.89 -3.83 9.53
N ILE A 73 -17.53 -3.46 8.42
CA ILE A 73 -17.02 -3.77 7.07
C ILE A 73 -15.65 -3.11 6.85
N GLY A 74 -15.50 -1.85 7.25
CA GLY A 74 -14.22 -1.15 7.18
C GLY A 74 -13.13 -1.87 7.97
N ILE A 75 -13.40 -2.24 9.22
CA ILE A 75 -12.45 -2.97 10.07
C ILE A 75 -12.06 -4.30 9.43
N VAL A 76 -13.03 -5.14 9.04
CA VAL A 76 -12.76 -6.43 8.39
C VAL A 76 -12.00 -6.24 7.08
N GLY A 77 -12.32 -5.19 6.33
CA GLY A 77 -11.65 -4.82 5.09
C GLY A 77 -10.16 -4.49 5.29
N ILE A 78 -9.82 -3.75 6.36
CA ILE A 78 -8.42 -3.43 6.71
C ILE A 78 -7.62 -4.72 6.96
N TRP A 79 -8.14 -5.64 7.78
CA TRP A 79 -7.46 -6.91 8.06
C TRP A 79 -7.31 -7.76 6.78
N THR A 80 -8.35 -7.80 5.95
CA THR A 80 -8.31 -8.52 4.67
C THR A 80 -7.26 -7.91 3.72
N GLN A 81 -7.11 -6.59 3.73
CA GLN A 81 -6.09 -5.87 2.97
C GLN A 81 -4.68 -6.25 3.42
N ASP A 82 -4.42 -6.35 4.71
CA ASP A 82 -3.11 -6.75 5.23
C ASP A 82 -2.75 -8.17 4.81
N CYS A 83 -3.71 -9.10 4.89
CA CYS A 83 -3.53 -10.46 4.37
C CYS A 83 -3.22 -10.46 2.86
N TRP A 84 -3.94 -9.65 2.07
CA TRP A 84 -3.67 -9.50 0.64
C TRP A 84 -2.30 -8.90 0.36
N GLY A 85 -1.89 -7.88 1.12
CA GLY A 85 -0.56 -7.27 1.01
C GLY A 85 0.55 -8.29 1.26
N GLY A 86 0.41 -9.11 2.31
CA GLY A 86 1.32 -10.23 2.57
C GLY A 86 1.36 -11.23 1.41
N PHE A 87 0.21 -11.58 0.84
CA PHE A 87 0.12 -12.48 -0.31
C PHE A 87 0.81 -11.91 -1.56
N VAL A 88 0.60 -10.63 -1.88
CA VAL A 88 1.25 -9.96 -3.02
C VAL A 88 2.77 -9.89 -2.84
N ILE A 89 3.25 -9.58 -1.63
CA ILE A 89 4.68 -9.58 -1.31
C ILE A 89 5.29 -10.99 -1.44
N GLY A 90 4.54 -12.03 -1.08
CA GLY A 90 4.96 -13.42 -1.26
C GLY A 90 5.17 -13.82 -2.72
N TYR A 91 4.32 -13.32 -3.63
CA TYR A 91 4.44 -13.60 -5.08
C TYR A 91 5.44 -12.71 -5.80
N ASN A 92 5.65 -11.47 -5.32
CA ASN A 92 6.59 -10.55 -5.93
C ASN A 92 7.96 -10.60 -5.26
N VAL A 93 8.82 -11.45 -5.78
CA VAL A 93 10.20 -11.63 -5.30
C VAL A 93 11.02 -10.34 -5.44
N ASN A 94 10.68 -9.49 -6.42
CA ASN A 94 11.34 -8.19 -6.66
C ASN A 94 10.79 -7.07 -5.77
N TYR A 95 9.78 -7.33 -4.93
CA TYR A 95 9.24 -6.30 -4.06
C TYR A 95 10.30 -5.87 -3.04
N THR A 96 10.82 -4.65 -3.21
CA THR A 96 11.70 -4.01 -2.25
C THR A 96 10.96 -2.85 -1.57
N PRO A 97 10.61 -2.97 -0.27
CA PRO A 97 10.17 -1.80 0.47
C PRO A 97 11.32 -0.79 0.49
N ALA A 98 11.02 0.46 0.13
CA ALA A 98 11.96 1.59 0.12
C ALA A 98 13.14 1.46 -0.87
N TYR A 99 12.87 1.10 -2.12
CA TYR A 99 13.82 1.32 -3.23
C TYR A 99 15.19 0.65 -3.06
N LYS A 100 15.28 -0.43 -2.25
CA LYS A 100 16.52 -1.18 -2.15
C LYS A 100 16.93 -1.68 -3.53
N PRO A 101 18.23 -1.60 -3.87
CA PRO A 101 18.71 -2.04 -5.17
C PRO A 101 18.32 -3.51 -5.39
N MET A 102 17.70 -3.78 -6.53
CA MET A 102 17.34 -5.14 -6.92
C MET A 102 18.62 -5.95 -7.14
N LYS A 103 18.57 -7.25 -6.82
CA LYS A 103 19.61 -8.18 -7.28
C LYS A 103 19.56 -8.23 -8.81
N LYS A 104 20.69 -8.53 -9.46
CA LYS A 104 20.93 -8.45 -10.92
C LYS A 104 20.02 -9.32 -11.81
N GLU A 105 18.94 -9.88 -11.26
CA GLU A 105 17.97 -10.73 -11.93
C GLU A 105 16.59 -10.13 -11.70
N TYR A 106 15.91 -9.74 -12.77
CA TYR A 106 14.54 -9.27 -12.69
C TYR A 106 13.58 -10.43 -12.93
N ILE A 107 12.82 -10.80 -11.90
CA ILE A 107 11.84 -11.88 -11.98
C ILE A 107 10.44 -11.31 -12.18
N LEU A 108 9.83 -11.50 -13.35
CA LEU A 108 8.47 -11.06 -13.58
C LEU A 108 7.48 -11.98 -12.86
N ALA A 109 6.70 -11.41 -11.94
CA ALA A 109 5.62 -12.12 -11.27
C ALA A 109 4.38 -12.16 -12.20
N THR A 110 4.04 -13.34 -12.73
CA THR A 110 2.79 -13.55 -13.50
C THR A 110 1.81 -14.51 -12.81
N GLY A 111 2.17 -14.98 -11.61
CA GLY A 111 1.35 -15.87 -10.78
C GLY A 111 0.47 -15.17 -9.75
N GLY A 112 -0.48 -15.91 -9.19
CA GLY A 112 -1.32 -15.48 -8.07
C GLY A 112 -2.07 -14.16 -8.36
N PRO A 113 -1.92 -13.12 -7.51
CA PRO A 113 -2.68 -11.88 -7.65
C PRO A 113 -2.30 -11.08 -8.91
N TYR A 114 -1.11 -11.33 -9.47
CA TYR A 114 -0.63 -10.71 -10.70
C TYR A 114 -1.32 -11.26 -11.97
N LYS A 115 -2.05 -12.37 -11.88
CA LYS A 115 -2.91 -12.86 -12.97
C LYS A 115 -4.16 -12.01 -13.16
N LEU A 116 -4.68 -11.45 -12.07
CA LEU A 116 -5.93 -10.70 -12.06
C LEU A 116 -5.68 -9.24 -12.47
N VAL A 117 -4.64 -8.62 -11.91
CA VAL A 117 -4.31 -7.23 -12.21
C VAL A 117 -2.80 -7.02 -12.22
N ARG A 118 -2.32 -6.10 -13.08
CA ARG A 118 -0.89 -5.76 -13.23
C ARG A 118 -0.29 -5.11 -11.97
N ARG A 119 -1.08 -4.37 -11.19
CA ARG A 119 -0.62 -3.63 -9.99
C ARG A 119 -1.49 -3.97 -8.76
N PRO A 120 -1.46 -5.22 -8.28
CA PRO A 120 -2.36 -5.68 -7.24
C PRO A 120 -2.12 -4.96 -5.89
N MET A 121 -0.90 -4.51 -5.63
CA MET A 121 -0.58 -3.75 -4.41
C MET A 121 -1.22 -2.36 -4.41
N TYR A 122 -1.24 -1.65 -5.54
CA TYR A 122 -1.78 -0.29 -5.59
C TYR A 122 -3.31 -0.30 -5.46
N ILE A 123 -3.95 -1.26 -6.11
CA ILE A 123 -5.40 -1.49 -5.94
C ILE A 123 -5.72 -1.79 -4.47
N SER A 124 -4.93 -2.67 -3.85
CA SER A 124 -5.08 -2.99 -2.43
C SER A 124 -4.93 -1.75 -1.53
N LYS A 125 -4.00 -0.85 -1.84
CA LYS A 125 -3.82 0.40 -1.10
C LYS A 125 -4.92 1.43 -1.37
N ALA A 126 -5.48 1.49 -2.56
CA ALA A 126 -6.68 2.29 -2.84
C ALA A 126 -7.89 1.79 -2.02
N PHE A 127 -8.11 0.47 -1.97
CA PHE A 127 -9.16 -0.12 -1.13
C PHE A 127 -8.91 0.07 0.36
N LEU A 128 -7.64 0.04 0.82
CA LEU A 128 -7.30 0.35 2.20
C LEU A 128 -7.85 1.72 2.63
N VAL A 129 -7.71 2.72 1.77
CA VAL A 129 -8.21 4.07 2.04
C VAL A 129 -9.74 4.08 2.19
N ILE A 130 -10.44 3.33 1.34
CA ILE A 130 -11.90 3.17 1.44
C ILE A 130 -12.28 2.47 2.74
N PHE A 131 -11.58 1.40 3.13
CA PHE A 131 -11.86 0.68 4.36
C PHE A 131 -11.56 1.52 5.61
N PHE A 132 -10.52 2.37 5.57
CA PHE A 132 -10.26 3.36 6.62
C PHE A 132 -11.39 4.37 6.73
N PHE A 133 -11.87 4.91 5.62
CA PHE A 133 -13.05 5.78 5.61
C PHE A 133 -14.26 5.06 6.22
N LEU A 134 -14.55 3.84 5.80
CA LEU A 134 -15.68 3.08 6.33
C LEU A 134 -15.54 2.80 7.82
N ALA A 135 -14.34 2.51 8.31
CA ALA A 135 -14.09 2.21 9.72
C ALA A 135 -14.20 3.46 10.62
N THR A 136 -13.84 4.63 10.11
CA THR A 136 -13.64 5.85 10.93
C THR A 136 -14.62 6.98 10.62
N GLY A 137 -15.29 6.96 9.46
CA GLY A 137 -16.12 8.03 8.94
C GLY A 137 -15.34 9.26 8.46
N ILE A 138 -14.00 9.30 8.59
CA ILE A 138 -13.20 10.50 8.34
C ILE A 138 -13.05 10.76 6.83
N LEU A 139 -13.69 11.80 6.32
CA LEU A 139 -13.71 12.15 4.89
C LEU A 139 -12.32 12.40 4.29
N PHE A 140 -11.41 13.00 5.07
CA PHE A 140 -10.05 13.31 4.61
C PHE A 140 -9.26 12.07 4.18
N THR A 141 -9.59 10.90 4.72
CA THR A 141 -8.93 9.66 4.32
C THR A 141 -9.10 9.41 2.82
N LEU A 142 -10.27 9.73 2.24
CA LEU A 142 -10.59 9.48 0.82
C LEU A 142 -9.69 10.24 -0.16
N ILE A 143 -9.09 11.37 0.23
CA ILE A 143 -8.10 12.08 -0.59
C ILE A 143 -6.91 11.16 -0.92
N GLY A 144 -6.59 10.22 -0.02
CA GLY A 144 -5.55 9.22 -0.21
C GLY A 144 -5.76 8.36 -1.47
N ILE A 145 -7.00 8.15 -1.94
CA ILE A 145 -7.29 7.35 -3.15
C ILE A 145 -6.58 7.93 -4.37
N LEU A 146 -6.51 9.26 -4.47
CA LEU A 146 -5.87 9.97 -5.59
C LEU A 146 -4.36 9.69 -5.71
N THR A 147 -3.72 9.23 -4.64
CA THR A 147 -2.29 8.89 -4.66
C THR A 147 -2.01 7.49 -5.20
N TRP A 148 -3.06 6.66 -5.35
CA TRP A 148 -2.95 5.25 -5.76
C TRP A 148 -3.59 4.92 -7.12
N LEU A 149 -4.33 5.87 -7.71
CA LEU A 149 -4.80 5.84 -9.10
C LEU A 149 -3.66 6.17 -10.06
#